data_AF-A0A9N9EAH4-F1
#
_entry.id   AF-A0A9N9EAH4-F1
#
_cell.length_a   1.000
_cell.length_b   1.000
_cell.length_c   1.000
_cell.angle_alpha   90.00
_cell.angle_beta   90.00
_cell.angle_gamma   90.00
#
_symmetry.space_group_name_H-M   'P 1'
#
loop_
_entity.id
_entity.type
_entity.pdbx_description
1 polymer ?
#
loop_
_entity_poly.entity_id
_entity_poly.type
_entity_poly.pdbx_seq_one_letter_code
_entity_poly.pdbx_strand_id
1 'polypeptide(L)'
;ELADIFNHQERINPSLKRPMTDDEIRGLMVMRMLPTSNTFCYALYYISHHPEVKKKLLEEIEKVFEDDPNRPITLDDVTKLKYTEAIVKETPRMRPTLGLLPRYGNPSNGVAGYVWPTKMYFIIKIDVELVDMQAPLK
;
A
#
# COMPACT_ATOMS: atom_id res chain seq x y z
N GLU A 1 1.83 17.59 6.76
CA GLU A 1 1.24 16.27 6.39
C GLU A 1 1.81 15.59 5.15
N LEU A 2 1.90 16.17 3.95
CA LEU A 2 2.80 15.63 2.89
C LEU A 2 4.22 16.23 2.96
N ALA A 3 4.32 17.49 3.40
CA ALA A 3 5.59 18.19 3.62
C ALA A 3 6.47 17.50 4.68
N ASP A 4 5.89 16.84 5.69
CA ASP A 4 6.65 16.15 6.74
C ASP A 4 7.25 14.83 6.25
N ILE A 5 6.58 14.16 5.30
CA ILE A 5 7.11 12.95 4.65
C ILE A 5 8.32 13.31 3.78
N PHE A 6 8.28 14.46 3.09
CA PHE A 6 9.42 14.98 2.34
C PHE A 6 10.52 15.57 3.23
N ASN A 7 10.19 16.18 4.37
CA ASN A 7 11.16 16.75 5.30
C ASN A 7 11.96 15.70 6.08
N HIS A 8 11.60 14.41 6.05
CA HIS A 8 12.43 13.35 6.61
C HIS A 8 13.71 13.07 5.78
N GLN A 9 13.89 13.75 4.64
CA GLN A 9 15.10 13.67 3.81
C GLN A 9 16.35 14.32 4.42
N GLU A 10 16.26 15.02 5.55
CA GLU A 10 17.45 15.61 6.20
C GLU A 10 18.38 14.59 6.89
N ARG A 11 18.04 13.29 6.88
CA ARG A 11 18.92 12.21 7.35
C ARG A 11 19.44 11.31 6.23
N ILE A 12 19.62 11.84 5.03
CA ILE A 12 20.32 11.09 3.98
C ILE A 12 21.79 10.96 4.39
N ASN A 13 22.17 9.76 4.81
CA ASN A 13 23.56 9.39 5.09
C ASN A 13 24.46 9.92 3.96
N PRO A 14 25.53 10.68 4.23
CA PRO A 14 26.40 11.22 3.18
C PRO A 14 26.88 10.18 2.17
N SER A 15 26.99 8.91 2.59
CA SER A 15 27.35 7.78 1.72
C SER A 15 26.28 7.43 0.68
N LEU A 16 25.03 7.87 0.84
CA LEU A 16 23.91 7.67 -0.09
C LEU A 16 23.81 8.78 -1.16
N LYS A 17 24.70 9.79 -1.14
CA LYS A 17 24.77 10.82 -2.19
C LYS A 17 25.47 10.34 -3.47
N ARG A 18 26.09 9.16 -3.43
CA ARG A 18 26.67 8.53 -4.63
C ARG A 18 25.55 8.00 -5.54
N PRO A 19 25.82 7.82 -6.85
CA PRO A 19 24.94 7.04 -7.71
C PRO A 19 24.68 5.65 -7.13
N MET A 20 23.45 5.17 -7.29
CA MET A 20 23.12 3.78 -6.94
C MET A 20 23.88 2.81 -7.83
N THR A 21 24.30 1.69 -7.25
CA THR A 21 24.86 0.56 -8.00
C THR A 21 23.74 -0.23 -8.68
N ASP A 22 24.08 -0.97 -9.73
CA ASP A 22 23.12 -1.82 -10.45
C ASP A 22 22.44 -2.86 -9.54
N ASP A 23 23.13 -3.36 -8.52
CA ASP A 23 22.57 -4.30 -7.55
C ASP A 23 21.54 -3.63 -6.62
N GLU A 24 21.80 -2.40 -6.17
CA GLU A 24 20.84 -1.62 -5.40
C GLU A 24 19.61 -1.28 -6.24
N ILE A 25 19.80 -0.93 -7.52
CA ILE A 25 18.71 -0.66 -8.46
C ILE A 25 17.86 -1.91 -8.66
N ARG A 26 18.49 -3.05 -8.92
CA ARG A 26 17.81 -4.35 -9.07
C ARG A 26 17.06 -4.74 -7.80
N GLY A 27 17.67 -4.55 -6.64
CA GLY A 27 17.04 -4.78 -5.34
C GLY A 27 15.77 -3.95 -5.17
N LEU A 28 15.84 -2.64 -5.45
CA LEU A 28 14.67 -1.76 -5.38
C LEU A 28 13.59 -2.14 -6.39
N MET A 29 13.93 -2.56 -7.60
CA MET A 29 12.94 -3.00 -8.59
C MET A 29 12.13 -4.18 -8.06
N VAL A 30 12.78 -5.22 -7.53
CA VAL A 30 12.10 -6.40 -6.99
C VAL A 30 11.28 -6.05 -5.75
N MET A 31 11.85 -5.29 -4.82
CA MET A 31 11.17 -4.89 -3.59
C MET A 31 9.92 -4.03 -3.85
N ARG A 32 9.92 -3.22 -4.91
CA ARG A 32 8.75 -2.40 -5.30
C ARG A 32 7.70 -3.18 -6.09
N MET A 33 8.13 -4.12 -6.92
CA MET A 33 7.24 -4.89 -7.79
C MET A 33 6.37 -5.85 -6.99
N LEU A 34 6.96 -6.69 -6.13
CA LEU A 34 6.24 -7.77 -5.45
C LEU A 34 5.03 -7.27 -4.63
N PRO A 35 5.15 -6.20 -3.82
CA PRO A 35 4.02 -5.75 -3.04
C PRO A 35 2.87 -5.22 -3.89
N THR A 36 3.21 -4.49 -4.97
CA THR A 36 2.24 -3.92 -5.90
C THR A 36 1.47 -5.01 -6.64
N SER A 37 2.16 -6.04 -7.14
CA SER A 37 1.54 -7.18 -7.81
C SER A 37 0.58 -7.93 -6.90
N ASN A 38 0.98 -8.18 -5.64
CA ASN A 38 0.12 -8.86 -4.67
C ASN A 38 -1.12 -8.03 -4.32
N THR A 39 -0.98 -6.72 -4.12
CA THR A 39 -2.13 -5.82 -3.90
C THR A 39 -3.08 -5.89 -5.10
N PHE A 40 -2.57 -5.90 -6.33
CA PHE A 40 -3.40 -6.03 -7.52
C PHE A 40 -4.16 -7.37 -7.57
N CYS A 41 -3.49 -8.48 -7.26
CA CYS A 41 -4.12 -9.80 -7.16
C CYS A 41 -5.25 -9.82 -6.11
N TYR A 42 -5.04 -9.24 -4.93
CA TYR A 42 -6.08 -9.16 -3.90
C TYR A 42 -7.25 -8.27 -4.32
N ALA A 43 -6.98 -7.14 -4.98
CA ALA A 43 -8.03 -6.27 -5.49
C ALA A 43 -8.94 -7.01 -6.48
N LEU A 44 -8.34 -7.72 -7.45
CA LEU A 44 -9.08 -8.54 -8.41
C LEU A 44 -9.86 -9.67 -7.73
N TYR A 45 -9.25 -10.34 -6.75
CA TYR A 45 -9.92 -11.36 -5.95
C TYR A 45 -11.18 -10.80 -5.28
N TYR A 46 -11.08 -9.68 -4.58
CA TYR A 46 -12.24 -9.09 -3.90
C TYR A 46 -13.30 -8.57 -4.89
N ILE A 47 -12.91 -7.90 -5.96
CA ILE A 47 -13.84 -7.43 -7.00
C ILE A 47 -14.62 -8.61 -7.62
N SER A 48 -13.94 -9.75 -7.88
CA SER A 48 -14.59 -10.92 -8.46
C SER A 48 -15.62 -11.59 -7.52
N HIS A 49 -15.44 -11.45 -6.21
CA HIS A 49 -16.34 -12.02 -5.19
C HIS A 49 -17.46 -11.06 -4.75
N HIS A 50 -17.42 -9.79 -5.17
CA HIS A 50 -18.39 -8.75 -4.79
C HIS A 50 -18.99 -8.10 -6.04
N PRO A 51 -20.04 -8.71 -6.64
CA PRO A 51 -20.65 -8.24 -7.89
C PRO A 51 -21.12 -6.78 -7.86
N GLU A 52 -21.59 -6.31 -6.71
CA GLU A 52 -22.00 -4.92 -6.46
C GLU A 52 -20.82 -3.94 -6.53
N VAL A 53 -19.65 -4.35 -6.03
CA VAL A 53 -18.42 -3.55 -6.14
C VAL A 53 -17.97 -3.50 -7.60
N LYS A 54 -17.98 -4.65 -8.29
CA LYS A 54 -17.65 -4.73 -9.71
C LYS A 54 -18.57 -3.84 -10.56
N LYS A 55 -19.88 -3.85 -10.29
CA LYS A 55 -20.85 -3.02 -11.01
C LYS A 55 -20.54 -1.53 -10.85
N LYS A 56 -20.36 -1.06 -9.61
CA LYS A 56 -20.02 0.35 -9.33
C LYS A 56 -18.69 0.78 -9.96
N LEU A 57 -17.69 -0.10 -9.97
CA LEU A 57 -16.41 0.15 -10.63
C LEU A 57 -16.59 0.36 -12.14
N LEU A 58 -17.36 -0.51 -12.80
CA LEU A 58 -17.62 -0.38 -14.24
C LEU A 58 -18.44 0.88 -14.56
N GLU A 59 -19.45 1.19 -13.75
CA GLU A 59 -20.24 2.43 -13.89
C GLU A 59 -19.36 3.69 -13.76
N GLU A 60 -18.39 3.70 -12.83
CA GLU A 60 -17.44 4.81 -12.71
C GLU A 60 -16.54 4.92 -13.95
N ILE A 61 -16.00 3.80 -14.44
CA ILE A 61 -15.14 3.78 -15.63
C ILE A 61 -15.93 4.27 -16.85
N GLU A 62 -17.13 3.75 -17.08
CA GLU A 62 -17.99 4.18 -18.19
C GLU A 62 -18.27 5.68 -18.13
N LYS A 63 -18.52 6.23 -16.94
CA LYS A 63 -18.76 7.67 -16.73
C LYS A 63 -17.52 8.55 -16.95
N VAL A 64 -16.33 8.05 -16.68
CA VAL A 64 -15.09 8.84 -16.86
C VAL A 64 -14.62 8.83 -18.32
N PHE A 65 -14.85 7.73 -19.03
CA PHE A 65 -14.34 7.52 -20.38
C PHE A 65 -15.42 7.63 -21.49
N GLU A 66 -16.68 7.92 -21.12
CA GLU A 66 -17.89 8.07 -21.95
C GLU A 66 -17.62 8.22 -23.47
N ASP A 67 -16.92 9.30 -23.84
CA ASP A 67 -16.79 9.77 -25.22
C ASP A 67 -15.77 9.00 -26.08
N ASP A 68 -14.73 8.40 -25.46
CA ASP A 68 -13.70 7.67 -26.19
C ASP A 68 -12.99 6.66 -25.26
N PRO A 69 -13.40 5.37 -25.26
CA PRO A 69 -12.77 4.35 -24.44
C PRO A 69 -11.38 3.93 -24.95
N ASN A 70 -10.98 4.33 -26.16
CA ASN A 70 -9.71 3.93 -26.76
C ASN A 70 -8.64 5.02 -26.70
N ARG A 71 -8.99 6.24 -26.26
CA ARG A 71 -7.99 7.30 -26.10
C ARG A 71 -6.99 6.95 -25.00
N PRO A 72 -5.77 7.50 -25.06
CA PRO A 72 -4.81 7.39 -23.95
C PRO A 72 -5.38 7.94 -22.64
N ILE A 73 -5.13 7.21 -21.54
CA ILE A 73 -5.48 7.65 -20.18
C ILE A 73 -4.58 8.82 -19.78
N THR A 74 -5.18 9.89 -19.29
CA THR A 74 -4.48 11.07 -18.76
C THR A 74 -4.48 11.09 -17.24
N LEU A 75 -3.63 11.91 -16.64
CA LEU A 75 -3.62 12.10 -15.18
C LEU A 75 -4.96 12.66 -14.65
N ASP A 76 -5.61 13.54 -15.43
CA ASP A 76 -6.91 14.10 -15.07
C ASP A 76 -7.98 13.01 -14.93
N ASP A 77 -7.98 12.02 -15.82
CA ASP A 77 -8.89 10.87 -15.74
C ASP A 77 -8.69 10.07 -14.46
N VAL A 78 -7.43 9.81 -14.10
CA VAL A 78 -7.08 9.11 -12.86
C VAL A 78 -7.62 9.85 -11.65
N THR A 79 -7.61 11.19 -11.65
CA THR A 79 -8.18 11.96 -10.54
C THR A 79 -9.70 11.83 -10.42
N LYS A 80 -10.40 11.47 -11.49
CA LYS A 80 -11.87 11.30 -11.50
C LYS A 80 -12.31 9.91 -11.03
N LEU A 81 -11.42 8.91 -11.08
CA LEU A 81 -11.66 7.52 -10.66
C LEU A 81 -11.63 7.34 -9.14
N LYS A 82 -12.51 8.03 -8.41
CA LYS A 82 -12.52 8.09 -6.93
C LYS A 82 -12.85 6.77 -6.27
N TYR A 83 -13.80 6.02 -6.82
CA TYR A 83 -14.20 4.71 -6.32
C TYR A 83 -13.12 3.66 -6.61
N THR A 84 -12.50 3.71 -7.78
CA THR A 84 -11.34 2.89 -8.13
C THR A 84 -10.18 3.16 -7.16
N GLU A 85 -9.89 4.44 -6.86
CA GLU A 85 -8.88 4.84 -5.87
C GLU A 85 -9.24 4.28 -4.48
N ALA A 86 -10.52 4.33 -4.09
CA ALA A 86 -10.99 3.75 -2.84
C ALA A 86 -10.75 2.24 -2.78
N ILE A 87 -11.03 1.48 -3.85
CA ILE A 87 -10.76 0.03 -3.91
C ILE A 87 -9.26 -0.26 -3.72
N VAL A 88 -8.40 0.51 -4.40
CA VAL A 88 -6.93 0.35 -4.28
C VAL A 88 -6.45 0.62 -2.86
N LYS A 89 -7.04 1.62 -2.17
CA LYS A 89 -6.71 1.93 -0.77
C LYS A 89 -7.29 0.92 0.23
N GLU A 90 -8.44 0.36 -0.08
CA GLU A 90 -9.15 -0.59 0.79
C GLU A 90 -8.54 -1.99 0.73
N THR A 91 -8.00 -2.37 -0.42
CA THR A 91 -7.35 -3.68 -0.60
C THR A 91 -6.25 -3.95 0.42
N PRO A 92 -5.24 -3.08 0.65
CA PRO A 92 -4.23 -3.30 1.68
C PRO A 92 -4.76 -3.12 3.11
N ARG A 93 -5.90 -2.45 3.33
CA ARG A 93 -6.58 -2.43 4.63
C ARG A 93 -7.12 -3.82 4.98
N MET A 94 -7.69 -4.53 4.00
CA MET A 94 -8.21 -5.89 4.16
C MET A 94 -7.11 -6.96 4.11
N ARG A 95 -6.14 -6.80 3.21
CA ARG A 95 -5.02 -7.73 2.99
C ARG A 95 -3.72 -6.95 2.85
N PRO A 96 -3.06 -6.63 3.98
CA PRO A 96 -1.78 -5.96 3.94
C PRO A 96 -0.73 -6.88 3.31
N THR A 97 -0.07 -6.38 2.27
CA THR A 97 1.01 -7.13 1.60
C THR A 97 2.24 -7.29 2.48
N LEU A 98 2.41 -6.40 3.46
CA LEU A 98 3.42 -6.48 4.51
C LEU A 98 2.72 -6.39 5.87
N GLY A 99 2.43 -7.54 6.49
CA GLY A 99 1.70 -7.62 7.76
C GLY A 99 2.57 -7.45 9.01
N LEU A 100 3.89 -7.53 8.89
CA LEU A 100 4.83 -7.47 10.01
C LEU A 100 5.85 -6.36 9.79
N LEU A 101 5.90 -5.42 10.72
CA LEU A 101 6.79 -4.28 10.69
C LEU A 101 7.81 -4.38 11.84
N PRO A 102 9.02 -4.89 11.56
CA PRO A 102 10.09 -4.92 12.55
C PRO A 102 10.47 -3.51 13.00
N ARG A 103 10.72 -3.34 14.29
CA ARG A 103 11.24 -2.11 14.89
C ARG A 103 12.35 -2.43 15.89
N TYR A 104 13.26 -1.48 16.03
CA TYR A 104 14.36 -1.56 16.98
C TYR A 104 14.22 -0.40 17.98
N GLY A 105 14.11 -0.74 19.26
CA GLY A 105 13.93 0.23 20.33
C GLY A 105 15.13 1.16 20.47
N ASN A 106 14.88 2.47 20.36
CA ASN A 106 15.82 3.52 20.72
C ASN A 106 15.41 4.10 22.09
N PRO A 107 16.30 4.16 23.09
CA PRO A 107 15.99 4.56 24.47
C PRO A 107 15.30 5.93 24.64
N SER A 108 15.37 6.83 23.66
CA SER A 108 14.85 8.19 23.80
C SER A 108 13.34 8.34 23.55
N ASN A 109 12.68 7.35 22.93
CA ASN A 109 11.31 7.53 22.45
C ASN A 109 10.40 6.47 23.05
N GLY A 110 9.58 6.86 24.02
CA GLY A 110 8.45 6.04 24.45
C GLY A 110 7.51 5.78 23.27
N VAL A 111 7.00 4.56 23.13
CA VAL A 111 6.04 4.17 22.10
C VAL A 111 4.81 3.59 22.78
N ALA A 112 3.62 4.08 22.42
CA ALA A 112 2.34 3.69 23.03
C ALA A 112 2.30 3.84 24.57
N GLY A 113 3.02 4.83 25.11
CA GLY A 113 3.12 5.06 26.56
C GLY A 113 4.14 4.18 27.29
N TYR A 114 4.83 3.27 26.59
CA TYR A 114 5.86 2.41 27.16
C TYR A 114 7.26 2.87 26.75
N VAL A 115 8.19 2.87 27.72
CA VAL A 115 9.62 3.08 27.47
C VAL A 115 10.26 1.74 27.17
N TRP A 116 10.71 1.55 25.94
CA TRP A 116 11.27 0.28 25.49
C TRP A 116 12.79 0.24 25.77
N PRO A 117 13.33 -0.90 26.24
CA PRO A 117 14.77 -1.05 26.44
C PRO A 117 15.57 -0.88 25.15
N THR A 118 16.76 -0.28 25.26
CA THR A 118 17.71 -0.15 24.16
C THR A 118 18.05 -1.51 23.58
N LYS A 119 18.09 -1.60 22.24
CA LYS A 119 18.41 -2.83 21.50
C LYS A 119 17.37 -3.93 21.55
N MET A 120 16.16 -3.65 22.03
CA MET A 120 15.07 -4.60 21.96
C MET A 120 14.41 -4.56 20.58
N TYR A 121 14.17 -5.74 20.00
CA TYR A 121 13.40 -5.90 18.77
C TYR A 121 11.93 -6.13 19.13
N PHE A 122 11.04 -5.39 18.49
CA PHE A 122 9.60 -5.61 18.58
C PHE A 122 8.98 -5.57 17.19
N ILE A 123 7.90 -6.31 17.00
CA ILE A 123 7.18 -6.37 15.72
C ILE A 123 5.85 -5.65 15.90
N ILE A 124 5.59 -4.64 15.08
CA ILE A 124 4.26 -4.10 14.93
C ILE A 124 3.55 -5.01 13.91
N LYS A 125 2.57 -5.77 14.39
CA LYS A 125 1.65 -6.49 13.52
C LYS A 125 0.63 -5.48 13.00
N ILE A 126 0.57 -5.30 11.68
CA ILE A 126 -0.56 -4.60 11.07
C ILE A 126 -1.70 -5.61 11.10
N ASP A 127 -2.65 -5.41 12.02
CA ASP A 127 -3.68 -6.40 12.28
C ASP A 127 -4.50 -6.70 11.02
N VAL A 128 -4.40 -7.96 10.64
CA VAL A 128 -5.41 -8.68 9.88
C VAL A 128 -6.34 -9.23 10.95
N GLU A 129 -7.44 -8.54 11.24
CA GLU A 129 -8.61 -9.31 11.63
C GLU A 129 -8.84 -10.25 10.44
N LEU A 130 -8.55 -11.53 10.68
CA LEU A 130 -8.95 -12.58 9.77
C LEU A 130 -10.47 -12.47 9.73
N VAL A 131 -11.00 -11.69 8.78
CA VAL A 131 -12.38 -11.87 8.34
C VAL A 131 -12.44 -13.35 8.01
N ASP A 132 -13.17 -14.08 8.86
CA ASP A 132 -13.31 -15.52 8.87
C ASP A 132 -13.59 -16.04 7.45
N MET A 133 -12.55 -16.34 6.68
CA MET A 133 -12.69 -17.13 5.46
C MET A 133 -12.82 -18.63 5.79
N GLN A 134 -13.03 -18.97 7.07
CA GLN A 134 -13.29 -20.32 7.56
C GLN A 134 -14.57 -20.44 8.42
N ALA A 135 -15.42 -19.41 8.50
CA ALA A 135 -16.75 -19.65 9.04
C ALA A 135 -17.59 -20.37 7.95
N PRO A 136 -18.00 -21.64 8.15
CA PRO A 136 -18.96 -22.26 7.25
C PRO A 136 -20.27 -21.47 7.34
N LEU A 137 -20.85 -21.16 6.18
CA LEU A 137 -22.21 -20.62 6.06
C LEU A 137 -23.15 -21.45 6.95
N LYS A 138 -23.67 -20.83 8.01
CA LYS A 138 -24.86 -21.29 8.73
C LYS A 138 -26.04 -20.46 8.30
#